data_AF-X1AGC4-F1
#
_entry.id   AF-X1AGC4-F1
#
_cell.length_a   1.000
_cell.length_b   1.000
_cell.length_c   1.000
_cell.angle_alpha   90.00
_cell.angle_beta   90.00
_cell.angle_gamma   90.00
#
_symmetry.space_group_name_H-M   'P 1'
#
loop_
_entity.id
_entity.type
_entity.pdbx_description
1 polymer ?
#
loop_
_entity_poly.entity_id
_entity_poly.type
_entity_poly.pdbx_seq_one_letter_code
_entity_poly.pdbx_strand_id
1 'polypeptide(L)'
;PQDTGLFTGSFGPIRLFRNKYASTHPAPQSKEAMIAYEKSITQEQMTRDSDAYDRVYKGDVESGAVLLGQSIGIIDSIDDINEIVERVIKGAETAIRKNHSMLK
;
A
#
# COMPACT_ATOMS: atom_id res chain seq x y z
N PRO A 1 -6.85 -1.87 -10.46
CA PRO A 1 -5.49 -2.02 -9.87
C PRO A 1 -4.49 -0.91 -10.28
N GLN A 2 -4.95 0.31 -10.57
CA GLN A 2 -4.09 1.44 -10.97
C GLN A 2 -3.94 2.50 -9.88
N ASP A 3 -4.73 2.41 -8.81
CA ASP A 3 -4.82 3.45 -7.77
C ASP A 3 -3.67 3.40 -6.76
N THR A 4 -2.80 2.40 -6.84
CA THR A 4 -1.59 2.31 -6.01
C THR A 4 -0.33 2.23 -6.86
N GLY A 5 0.80 2.64 -6.28
CA GLY A 5 2.10 2.64 -6.94
C GLY A 5 3.23 2.32 -5.96
N LEU A 6 4.40 2.00 -6.50
CA LEU A 6 5.64 1.93 -5.71
C LEU A 6 6.23 3.35 -5.65
N PHE A 7 6.65 3.77 -4.47
CA PHE A 7 7.13 5.11 -4.15
C PHE A 7 8.31 5.03 -3.17
N THR A 8 8.96 6.15 -2.90
CA THR A 8 10.01 6.24 -1.89
C THR A 8 9.40 6.57 -0.53
N GLY A 9 9.59 5.71 0.46
CA GLY A 9 9.15 5.94 1.85
C GLY A 9 10.35 6.19 2.77
N SER A 10 10.06 6.48 4.04
CA SER A 10 11.10 6.80 5.03
C SER A 10 12.08 5.66 5.33
N PHE A 11 11.69 4.40 5.06
CA PHE A 11 12.49 3.20 5.33
C PHE A 11 12.79 2.37 4.06
N GLY A 12 12.70 2.99 2.88
CA GLY A 12 12.87 2.30 1.59
C GLY A 12 11.63 2.37 0.70
N PRO A 13 11.56 1.51 -0.34
CA PRO A 13 10.41 1.47 -1.24
C PRO A 13 9.12 1.14 -0.49
N ILE A 14 8.06 1.88 -0.76
CA ILE A 14 6.75 1.73 -0.12
C ILE A 14 5.64 1.72 -1.17
N ARG A 15 4.56 0.96 -0.93
CA ARG A 15 3.37 1.02 -1.80
C ARG A 15 2.32 1.94 -1.20
N LEU A 16 1.90 2.94 -1.97
CA LEU A 16 0.95 3.97 -1.54
C LEU A 16 -0.22 4.09 -2.51
N PHE A 17 -1.35 4.55 -2.00
CA PHE A 17 -2.42 5.13 -2.80
C PHE A 17 -1.90 6.37 -3.56
N ARG A 18 -2.35 6.54 -4.81
CA ARG A 18 -1.96 7.65 -5.66
C ARG A 18 -2.69 8.93 -5.22
N ASN A 19 -2.07 9.66 -4.30
CA ASN A 19 -2.53 10.95 -3.81
C ASN A 19 -1.42 12.01 -3.87
N LYS A 20 -1.65 13.20 -3.30
CA LYS A 20 -0.70 14.32 -3.34
C LYS A 20 0.63 13.97 -2.67
N TYR A 21 0.59 13.23 -1.54
CA TYR A 21 1.80 12.77 -0.86
C TYR A 21 2.63 11.85 -1.75
N ALA A 22 2.00 10.82 -2.32
CA ALA A 22 2.69 9.85 -3.16
C ALA A 22 3.32 10.51 -4.41
N SER A 23 2.68 11.52 -5.00
CA SER A 23 3.23 12.27 -6.14
C SER A 23 4.54 13.01 -5.83
N THR A 24 4.81 13.33 -4.56
CA THR A 24 6.07 13.97 -4.14
C THR A 24 7.20 12.97 -3.85
N HIS A 25 6.90 11.68 -3.86
CA HIS A 25 7.79 10.60 -3.43
C HIS A 25 8.02 9.57 -4.55
N PRO A 26 8.60 9.93 -5.71
CA PRO A 26 8.71 9.05 -6.86
C PRO A 26 9.44 7.73 -6.51
N ALA A 27 9.13 6.66 -7.24
CA ALA A 27 9.78 5.37 -7.06
C ALA A 27 11.30 5.48 -7.19
N PRO A 28 12.09 4.80 -6.34
CA PRO A 28 13.54 4.78 -6.50
C PRO A 28 13.91 4.05 -7.79
N GLN A 29 14.84 4.62 -8.56
CA GLN A 29 15.25 4.05 -9.85
C GLN A 29 16.33 2.96 -9.73
N SER A 30 17.16 3.04 -8.68
CA SER A 30 18.16 2.03 -8.35
C SER A 30 18.45 2.04 -6.85
N LYS A 31 19.20 1.03 -6.39
CA LYS A 31 19.68 0.95 -5.01
C LYS A 31 20.58 2.13 -4.65
N GLU A 32 21.47 2.52 -5.57
CA GLU A 32 22.42 3.63 -5.39
C GLU A 32 21.67 4.96 -5.28
N ALA A 33 20.65 5.16 -6.12
CA ALA A 33 19.78 6.33 -6.05
C ALA A 33 19.03 6.40 -4.70
N MET A 34 18.56 5.25 -4.18
CA MET A 34 17.92 5.19 -2.87
C MET A 34 18.89 5.56 -1.74
N ILE A 35 20.11 4.99 -1.73
CA ILE A 35 21.14 5.31 -0.73
C ILE A 35 21.51 6.80 -0.77
N ALA A 36 21.60 7.38 -1.97
CA ALA A 36 21.90 8.80 -2.14
C ALA A 36 20.75 9.68 -1.62
N TYR A 37 19.50 9.28 -1.88
CA TYR A 37 18.31 9.95 -1.33
C TYR A 37 18.28 9.87 0.20
N GLU A 38 18.44 8.69 0.79
CA GLU A 38 18.44 8.49 2.25
C GLU A 38 19.48 9.38 2.96
N LYS A 39 20.65 9.57 2.34
CA LYS A 39 21.71 10.47 2.85
C LYS A 39 21.38 11.96 2.70
N SER A 40 20.49 12.34 1.78
CA SER A 40 20.13 13.74 1.53
C SER A 40 18.89 14.19 2.31
N ILE A 41 18.19 13.27 2.99
CA ILE A 41 17.01 13.58 3.80
C ILE A 41 17.39 14.57 4.91
N THR A 42 16.68 15.70 4.95
CA THR A 42 16.81 16.70 6.01
C THR A 42 15.87 16.41 7.17
N GLN A 43 16.14 16.97 8.35
CA GLN A 43 15.23 16.85 9.49
C GLN A 43 13.84 17.44 9.23
N GLU A 44 13.76 18.47 8.42
CA GLU A 44 12.48 19.05 8.01
C GLU A 44 11.68 18.06 7.15
N GLN A 45 12.33 17.39 6.19
CA GLN A 45 11.70 16.34 5.39
C GLN A 45 11.24 15.18 6.28
N MET A 46 12.07 14.70 7.20
CA MET A 46 11.68 13.64 8.15
C MET A 46 10.45 14.04 8.98
N THR A 47 10.40 15.29 9.45
CA THR A 47 9.26 15.80 10.24
C THR A 47 8.00 15.87 9.39
N ARG A 48 8.10 16.36 8.15
CA ARG A 48 6.97 16.43 7.21
C ARG A 48 6.42 15.04 6.86
N ASP A 49 7.30 14.08 6.59
CA ASP A 49 6.89 12.72 6.26
C ASP A 49 6.25 12.06 7.48
N SER A 50 6.85 12.19 8.67
CA SER A 50 6.28 11.69 9.93
C SER A 50 4.88 12.25 10.20
N ASP A 51 4.66 13.55 9.95
CA ASP A 51 3.34 14.16 10.07
C ASP A 51 2.35 13.59 9.02
N ALA A 52 2.79 13.34 7.79
CA ALA A 52 1.95 12.71 6.78
C ALA A 52 1.52 11.28 7.16
N TYR A 53 2.35 10.51 7.86
CA TYR A 53 1.95 9.22 8.43
C TYR A 53 0.92 9.37 9.56
N ASP A 54 1.02 10.41 10.38
CA ASP A 54 0.05 10.66 11.47
C ASP A 54 -1.31 11.15 10.94
N ARG A 55 -1.32 12.07 9.96
CA ARG A 55 -2.56 12.62 9.41
C ARG A 55 -3.46 11.57 8.76
N VAL A 56 -2.90 10.48 8.22
CA VAL A 56 -3.71 9.37 7.68
C VAL A 56 -4.58 8.70 8.74
N TYR A 57 -4.06 8.52 9.96
CA TYR A 57 -4.85 7.98 11.07
C TYR A 57 -6.02 8.88 11.47
N LYS A 58 -5.97 10.16 11.08
CA LYS A 58 -7.04 11.17 11.25
C LYS A 58 -7.95 11.31 10.02
N GLY A 59 -7.75 10.48 8.99
CA GLY A 59 -8.60 10.45 7.79
C GLY A 59 -8.12 11.33 6.62
N ASP A 60 -6.93 11.92 6.69
CA ASP A 60 -6.37 12.67 5.55
C ASP A 60 -5.86 11.73 4.45
N VAL A 61 -6.74 11.42 3.50
CA VAL A 61 -6.43 10.57 2.35
C VAL A 61 -5.81 11.33 1.17
N GLU A 62 -5.85 12.66 1.18
CA GLU A 62 -5.33 13.48 0.08
C GLU A 62 -3.83 13.74 0.20
N SER A 63 -3.39 14.10 1.41
CA SER A 63 -2.02 14.53 1.67
C SER A 63 -1.27 13.66 2.68
N GLY A 64 -1.95 12.67 3.25
CA GLY A 64 -1.33 11.68 4.12
C GLY A 64 -0.66 10.52 3.36
N ALA A 65 0.26 9.82 4.03
CA ALA A 65 0.91 8.63 3.50
C ALA A 65 -0.02 7.40 3.56
N VAL A 66 -0.91 7.22 2.58
CA VAL A 66 -1.92 6.14 2.59
C VAL A 66 -1.33 4.82 2.09
N LEU A 67 -0.98 3.92 3.01
CA LEU A 67 -0.41 2.60 2.71
C LEU A 67 -1.51 1.61 2.25
N LEU A 68 -1.54 1.29 0.96
CA LEU A 68 -2.51 0.34 0.41
C LEU A 68 -1.87 -0.63 -0.59
N GLY A 69 -2.22 -1.91 -0.46
CA GLY A 69 -1.87 -2.95 -1.41
C GLY A 69 -2.66 -2.84 -2.72
N GLN A 70 -2.21 -3.53 -3.77
CA GLN A 70 -2.98 -3.61 -5.03
C GLN A 70 -4.33 -4.33 -4.85
N SER A 71 -4.44 -5.17 -3.82
CA SER A 71 -5.68 -5.86 -3.44
C SER A 71 -6.82 -4.91 -3.08
N ILE A 72 -6.56 -3.62 -2.80
CA ILE A 72 -7.64 -2.66 -2.56
C ILE A 72 -8.64 -2.61 -3.72
N GLY A 73 -8.18 -2.84 -4.96
CA GLY A 73 -9.04 -2.80 -6.15
C GLY A 73 -10.05 -3.95 -6.23
N ILE A 74 -10.02 -4.92 -5.32
CA ILE A 74 -11.01 -6.00 -5.21
C ILE A 74 -11.79 -5.95 -3.88
N ILE A 75 -11.53 -4.96 -3.03
CA ILE A 75 -12.26 -4.74 -1.78
C ILE A 75 -13.37 -3.73 -2.06
N ASP A 76 -14.62 -4.16 -1.93
CA ASP A 76 -15.83 -3.38 -2.24
C ASP A 76 -16.79 -3.22 -1.05
N SER A 77 -16.44 -3.76 0.11
CA SER A 77 -17.22 -3.68 1.34
C SER A 77 -16.34 -3.50 2.58
N ILE A 78 -16.94 -2.98 3.65
CA ILE A 78 -16.38 -2.96 4.99
C ILE A 78 -17.15 -4.00 5.79
N ASP A 79 -16.46 -5.06 6.18
CA ASP A 79 -17.05 -6.24 6.82
C ASP A 79 -16.47 -6.43 8.21
N ASP A 80 -17.15 -7.23 9.05
CA ASP A 80 -16.55 -7.72 10.29
C ASP A 80 -15.36 -8.65 10.01
N ILE A 81 -14.39 -8.68 10.92
CA ILE A 81 -13.19 -9.52 10.79
C ILE A 81 -13.56 -11.00 10.61
N ASN A 82 -14.55 -11.50 11.34
CA ASN A 82 -14.95 -12.91 11.23
C ASN A 82 -15.56 -13.21 9.86
N GLU A 83 -16.35 -12.29 9.31
CA GLU A 83 -16.95 -12.41 7.99
C GLU A 83 -15.88 -12.43 6.89
N ILE A 84 -14.84 -11.58 6.99
CA ILE A 84 -13.70 -11.58 6.07
C ILE A 84 -13.01 -12.94 6.09
N VAL A 85 -12.67 -13.45 7.27
CA VAL A 85 -11.96 -14.74 7.41
C VAL A 85 -12.79 -15.88 6.86
N GLU A 86 -14.06 -15.96 7.21
CA GLU A 86 -14.96 -17.01 6.76
C GLU A 86 -15.15 -16.98 5.24
N ARG A 87 -15.35 -15.79 4.66
CA ARG A 87 -15.47 -15.59 3.20
C ARG A 87 -14.22 -16.03 2.46
N VAL A 88 -13.03 -15.67 2.96
CA VAL A 88 -11.75 -16.07 2.36
C VAL A 88 -11.58 -17.60 2.39
N ILE A 89 -11.83 -18.23 3.53
CA ILE A 89 -11.67 -19.69 3.68
C ILE A 89 -12.65 -20.45 2.78
N LYS A 90 -13.95 -20.10 2.82
CA LYS A 90 -14.97 -20.75 1.97
C LYS A 90 -14.73 -20.52 0.49
N GLY A 91 -14.28 -19.31 0.12
CA GLY A 91 -13.90 -18.97 -1.25
C GLY A 91 -12.75 -19.83 -1.75
N ALA A 92 -11.71 -20.00 -0.92
CA ALA A 92 -10.57 -20.86 -1.24
C ALA A 92 -10.97 -22.33 -1.40
N GLU A 93 -11.77 -22.88 -0.47
CA GLU A 93 -12.26 -24.26 -0.57
C GLU A 93 -13.06 -24.48 -1.87
N THR A 94 -13.97 -23.56 -2.18
CA THR A 94 -14.80 -23.62 -3.38
C THR A 94 -13.93 -23.60 -4.65
N ALA A 95 -12.95 -22.70 -4.71
CA ALA A 95 -12.03 -22.59 -5.84
C ALA A 95 -11.21 -23.87 -6.04
N ILE A 96 -10.68 -24.46 -4.97
CA ILE A 96 -9.90 -25.69 -5.03
C ILE A 96 -10.77 -26.85 -5.52
N ARG A 97 -11.95 -27.07 -4.92
CA ARG A 97 -12.84 -28.17 -5.31
C ARG A 97 -13.29 -28.07 -6.77
N LYS A 98 -13.63 -26.86 -7.22
CA LYS A 98 -14.08 -26.61 -8.60
C LYS A 98 -12.97 -26.80 -9.63
N ASN A 99 -11.75 -26.41 -9.29
CA ASN A 99 -10.63 -26.44 -10.25
C ASN A 99 -9.84 -27.74 -10.19
N HIS A 100 -9.92 -28.53 -9.11
CA HIS A 100 -9.30 -29.85 -9.03
C HIS A 100 -9.76 -30.76 -10.18
N SER A 101 -11.04 -30.71 -10.58
CA SER A 101 -11.53 -31.50 -11.72
C SER A 101 -10.98 -31.05 -13.08
N MET A 102 -10.28 -29.91 -13.14
CA MET A 102 -9.70 -29.34 -14.35
C MET A 102 -8.19 -29.60 -14.47
N LEU A 103 -7.54 -30.09 -13.41
CA LEU A 103 -6.13 -30.48 -13.41
C LEU A 103 -6.07 -31.98 -13.74
N LYS A 104 -5.82 -32.30 -15.01
CA LYS A 104 -5.47 -33.66 -15.46
C LYS A 104 -3.99 -33.92 -15.28
#